data_AF-A0A955MCR2-F1
#
_entry.id   AF-A0A955MCR2-F1
#
_cell.length_a   1.000
_cell.length_b   1.000
_cell.length_c   1.000
_cell.angle_alpha   90.00
_cell.angle_beta   90.00
_cell.angle_gamma   90.00
#
_symmetry.space_group_name_H-M   'P 1'
#
loop_
_entity.id
_entity.type
_entity.pdbx_description
1 polymer ?
#
loop_
_entity_poly.entity_id
_entity_poly.type
_entity_poly.pdbx_seq_one_letter_code
_entity_poly.pdbx_strand_id
1 'polypeptide(L)'
;MKENPSHKSTLDALKRIEGQVRGIQKMVEGKRYCIDILTQLSAVGSAVARVQDKILERHLDTCVTKAFMGESKTDKKKKIDEVIKLLKTFRKSTQ
;
A
#
# COMPACT_ATOMS: atom_id res chain seq x y z
N MET A 1 -17.62 7.03 -17.13
CA MET A 1 -16.70 7.46 -16.05
C MET A 1 -16.08 6.21 -15.41
N LYS A 2 -14.77 6.13 -15.24
CA LYS A 2 -14.15 5.05 -14.46
C LYS A 2 -14.43 5.34 -12.99
N GLU A 3 -15.43 4.69 -12.40
CA GLU A 3 -15.60 4.73 -10.95
C GLU A 3 -14.43 4.01 -10.28
N ASN A 4 -13.56 4.77 -9.64
CA ASN A 4 -12.51 4.21 -8.81
C ASN A 4 -13.12 3.69 -7.50
N PRO A 5 -12.73 2.50 -7.03
CA PRO A 5 -13.21 1.97 -5.76
C PRO A 5 -12.85 2.91 -4.60
N SER A 6 -13.76 3.04 -3.63
CA SER A 6 -13.47 3.77 -2.40
C SER A 6 -12.43 3.02 -1.56
N HIS A 7 -11.48 3.77 -1.03
CA HIS A 7 -10.47 3.28 -0.08
C HIS A 7 -10.58 3.98 1.29
N LYS A 8 -11.73 4.59 1.62
CA LYS A 8 -11.89 5.33 2.88
C LYS A 8 -11.54 4.51 4.13
N SER A 9 -11.71 3.20 4.09
CA SER A 9 -11.35 2.28 5.18
C SER A 9 -9.85 2.24 5.52
N THR A 10 -8.97 2.73 4.64
CA THR A 10 -7.52 2.81 4.92
C THR A 10 -7.09 4.15 5.54
N LEU A 11 -7.97 5.17 5.56
CA LEU A 11 -7.63 6.50 6.08
C LEU A 11 -7.21 6.47 7.54
N ASP A 12 -7.87 5.68 8.37
CA ASP A 12 -7.51 5.59 9.80
C ASP A 12 -6.16 4.90 10.01
N ALA A 13 -5.74 4.01 9.11
CA ALA A 13 -4.40 3.44 9.15
C ALA A 13 -3.35 4.47 8.72
N LEU A 14 -3.63 5.26 7.69
CA LEU A 14 -2.76 6.35 7.23
C LEU A 14 -2.56 7.42 8.32
N LYS A 15 -3.63 7.83 9.01
CA LYS A 15 -3.55 8.78 10.14
C LYS A 15 -2.69 8.24 11.29
N ARG A 16 -2.77 6.92 11.58
CA ARG A 16 -1.91 6.28 12.57
C ARG A 16 -0.44 6.30 12.14
N ILE A 17 -0.16 5.97 10.88
CA ILE A 17 1.20 6.03 10.30
C ILE A 17 1.77 7.45 10.41
N GLU A 18 0.98 8.47 10.09
CA GLU A 18 1.36 9.88 10.25
C GLU A 18 1.73 10.21 11.72
N GLY A 19 0.94 9.70 12.68
CA GLY A 19 1.27 9.80 14.11
C GLY A 19 2.58 9.13 14.49
N GLN A 20 2.84 7.92 13.96
CA GLN A 20 4.09 7.19 14.20
C GLN A 20 5.31 7.94 13.65
N VAL A 21 5.21 8.47 12.42
CA VAL A 21 6.28 9.26 11.79
C VAL A 21 6.58 10.52 12.62
N ARG A 22 5.55 11.23 13.10
CA ARG A 22 5.73 12.35 14.04
C ARG A 22 6.41 11.92 15.35
N GLY A 23 6.09 10.75 15.88
CA GLY A 23 6.76 10.18 17.05
C GLY A 23 8.24 9.96 16.80
N ILE A 24 8.60 9.39 15.64
CA ILE A 24 9.98 9.15 15.23
C ILE A 24 10.77 10.45 15.09
N GLN A 25 10.16 11.50 14.51
CA GLN A 25 10.79 12.83 14.42
C GLN A 25 11.22 13.34 15.79
N LYS A 26 10.33 13.25 16.80
CA LYS A 26 10.64 13.63 18.19
C LYS A 26 11.74 12.76 18.80
N MET A 27 11.80 11.47 18.45
CA MET A 27 12.88 10.59 18.92
C MET A 27 14.24 11.01 18.36
N VAL A 28 14.29 11.43 17.08
CA VAL A 28 15.50 11.94 16.43
C VAL A 28 15.93 13.26 17.07
N GLU A 29 15.01 14.22 17.22
CA GLU A 29 15.28 15.50 17.89
C GLU A 29 15.77 15.31 19.33
N GLY A 30 15.16 14.36 20.06
CA GLY A 30 15.54 13.97 21.41
C GLY A 30 16.79 13.08 21.49
N LYS A 31 17.50 12.84 20.38
CA LYS A 31 18.72 12.02 20.30
C LYS A 31 18.57 10.64 20.97
N ARG A 32 17.41 10.00 20.75
CA ARG A 32 17.11 8.66 21.29
C ARG A 32 18.04 7.61 20.71
N TYR A 33 18.14 6.48 21.41
CA TYR A 33 18.99 5.36 21.00
C TYR A 33 18.62 4.84 19.61
N CYS A 34 19.63 4.60 18.77
CA CYS A 34 19.45 4.28 17.36
C CYS A 34 18.56 3.04 17.14
N ILE A 35 18.69 2.01 17.98
CA ILE A 35 17.90 0.78 17.85
C ILE A 35 16.40 1.03 18.09
N ASP A 36 16.04 1.91 19.02
CA ASP A 36 14.64 2.30 19.25
C ASP A 36 14.06 2.97 18.01
N ILE A 37 14.81 3.91 17.41
CA ILE A 37 14.40 4.63 16.20
C ILE A 37 14.24 3.67 15.03
N LEU A 38 15.20 2.77 14.82
CA LEU A 38 15.15 1.75 13.77
C LEU A 38 13.97 0.79 13.96
N THR A 39 13.66 0.41 15.20
CA THR A 39 12.50 -0.42 15.52
C THR A 39 11.19 0.28 15.17
N GLN A 40 11.05 1.57 15.50
CA GLN A 40 9.86 2.34 15.13
C GLN A 40 9.74 2.55 13.61
N LEU A 41 10.85 2.79 12.91
CA LEU A 41 10.86 2.87 11.45
C LEU A 41 10.41 1.55 10.80
N SER A 42 10.87 0.40 11.32
CA SER A 42 10.41 -0.91 10.85
C SER A 42 8.90 -1.13 11.08
N ALA A 43 8.38 -0.67 12.23
CA ALA A 43 6.95 -0.71 12.51
C ALA A 43 6.13 0.15 11.52
N VAL A 44 6.64 1.33 11.14
CA VAL A 44 6.04 2.18 10.09
C VAL A 44 6.05 1.47 8.74
N GLY A 45 7.19 0.89 8.33
CA GLY A 45 7.28 0.13 7.08
C GLY A 45 6.26 -1.01 7.01
N SER A 46 6.13 -1.77 8.10
CA SER A 46 5.13 -2.84 8.21
C SER A 46 3.68 -2.32 8.16
N ALA A 47 3.40 -1.15 8.75
CA ALA A 47 2.08 -0.54 8.68
C ALA A 47 1.73 -0.06 7.26
N VAL A 48 2.71 0.51 6.55
CA VAL A 48 2.55 0.92 5.14
C VAL A 48 2.29 -0.29 4.25
N ALA A 49 3.04 -1.38 4.41
CA ALA A 49 2.83 -2.62 3.66
C ALA A 49 1.38 -3.15 3.81
N ARG A 50 0.84 -3.17 5.04
CA ARG A 50 -0.56 -3.57 5.28
C ARG A 50 -1.58 -2.68 4.57
N VAL A 51 -1.30 -1.38 4.43
CA VAL A 51 -2.18 -0.46 3.68
C VAL A 51 -2.10 -0.75 2.18
N GLN A 52 -0.91 -1.02 1.66
CA GLN A 52 -0.71 -1.42 0.26
C GLN A 52 -1.48 -2.69 -0.06
N ASP A 53 -1.39 -3.72 0.80
CA ASP A 53 -2.09 -4.99 0.63
C ASP A 53 -3.61 -4.79 0.56
N LYS A 54 -4.19 -4.01 1.48
CA LYS A 54 -5.64 -3.71 1.49
C LYS A 54 -6.11 -2.99 0.23
N ILE A 55 -5.30 -2.07 -0.30
CA ILE A 55 -5.63 -1.35 -1.54
C ILE A 55 -5.54 -2.31 -2.74
N LEU A 56 -4.52 -3.17 -2.77
CA LEU A 56 -4.35 -4.17 -3.82
C LEU A 56 -5.49 -5.19 -3.81
N GLU A 57 -5.84 -5.74 -2.65
CA GLU A 57 -6.98 -6.64 -2.46
C GLU A 57 -8.26 -6.03 -3.04
N ARG A 58 -8.56 -4.78 -2.66
CA ARG A 58 -9.72 -4.06 -3.21
C ARG A 58 -9.64 -3.89 -4.73
N HIS A 59 -8.47 -3.62 -5.29
CA HIS A 59 -8.28 -3.50 -6.74
C HIS A 59 -8.57 -4.83 -7.45
N LEU A 60 -8.10 -5.95 -6.91
CA LEU A 60 -8.36 -7.28 -7.44
C LEU A 60 -9.87 -7.57 -7.41
N ASP A 61 -10.52 -7.36 -6.26
CA ASP A 61 -11.94 -7.64 -6.06
C ASP A 61 -12.87 -6.81 -6.95
N THR A 62 -12.50 -5.56 -7.26
CA THR A 62 -13.36 -4.69 -8.07
C THR A 62 -12.91 -4.56 -9.51
N CYS A 63 -11.69 -4.07 -9.74
CA CYS A 63 -11.26 -3.63 -11.07
C CYS A 63 -10.89 -4.84 -11.93
N VAL A 64 -10.24 -5.83 -11.34
CA VAL A 64 -9.85 -7.05 -12.05
C VAL A 64 -11.08 -7.94 -12.23
N THR A 65 -11.85 -8.24 -11.17
CA THR A 65 -13.08 -9.03 -11.29
C THR A 65 -14.03 -8.48 -12.36
N LYS A 66 -14.30 -7.17 -12.38
CA LYS A 66 -15.15 -6.54 -13.42
C LYS A 66 -14.62 -6.76 -14.83
N ALA A 67 -13.29 -6.65 -15.04
CA ALA A 67 -12.69 -6.90 -16.35
C ALA A 67 -12.82 -8.36 -16.79
N PHE A 68 -12.75 -9.30 -15.84
CA PHE A 68 -12.90 -10.73 -16.12
C PHE A 68 -14.35 -11.15 -16.38
N MET A 69 -15.33 -10.46 -15.79
CA MET A 69 -16.76 -10.63 -16.08
C MET A 69 -17.15 -10.10 -17.48
N GLY A 70 -16.37 -9.20 -18.08
CA GLY A 70 -16.57 -8.75 -19.45
C GLY A 70 -16.06 -9.74 -20.51
N GLU A 71 -16.39 -9.51 -21.78
CA GLU A 71 -15.97 -10.37 -22.90
C GLU A 71 -14.63 -9.95 -23.55
N SER A 72 -14.18 -8.72 -23.31
CA SER A 72 -12.99 -8.14 -23.93
C SER A 72 -11.70 -8.80 -23.44
N LYS A 73 -11.08 -9.64 -24.29
CA LYS A 73 -9.75 -10.23 -24.02
C LYS A 73 -8.67 -9.17 -23.82
N THR A 74 -8.77 -8.05 -24.54
CA THR A 74 -7.84 -6.92 -24.45
C THR A 74 -7.89 -6.27 -23.06
N ASP A 75 -9.09 -6.06 -22.51
CA ASP A 75 -9.25 -5.46 -21.18
C ASP A 75 -8.77 -6.40 -20.07
N LYS A 76 -9.02 -7.71 -20.19
CA LYS A 76 -8.47 -8.72 -19.28
C LYS A 76 -6.95 -8.69 -19.26
N LYS A 77 -6.31 -8.74 -20.43
CA LYS A 77 -4.84 -8.69 -20.55
C LYS A 77 -4.27 -7.41 -19.96
N LYS A 78 -4.87 -6.26 -20.26
CA LYS A 78 -4.44 -4.96 -19.73
C LYS A 78 -4.46 -4.91 -18.19
N LYS A 79 -5.50 -5.49 -17.57
CA LYS A 79 -5.61 -5.55 -16.10
C LYS A 79 -4.60 -6.50 -15.47
N ILE A 80 -4.33 -7.65 -16.10
CA ILE A 80 -3.26 -8.56 -15.67
C ILE A 80 -1.89 -7.87 -15.74
N ASP A 81 -1.59 -7.20 -16.86
CA ASP A 81 -0.31 -6.51 -17.06
C ASP A 81 -0.08 -5.39 -16.02
N GLU A 82 -1.16 -4.67 -15.64
CA GLU A 82 -1.14 -3.66 -14.57
C GLU A 82 -0.71 -4.28 -13.22
N VAL A 83 -1.31 -5.41 -12.84
CA VAL A 83 -0.97 -6.12 -11.60
C VAL A 83 0.46 -6.66 -11.64
N ILE A 84 0.88 -7.28 -12.74
CA ILE A 84 2.26 -7.77 -12.90
C ILE A 84 3.27 -6.63 -12.76
N LYS A 85 2.97 -5.46 -13.36
CA LYS A 85 3.84 -4.28 -13.25
C LYS A 85 3.96 -3.80 -11.80
N LEU A 86 2.85 -3.75 -11.06
CA LEU A 86 2.86 -3.37 -9.64
C LEU A 86 3.67 -4.36 -8.79
N LEU A 87 3.48 -5.66 -8.97
CA LEU A 87 4.22 -6.69 -8.24
C LEU A 87 5.73 -6.63 -8.52
N LYS A 88 6.14 -6.34 -9.77
CA LYS A 88 7.55 -6.13 -10.11
C LYS A 88 8.16 -4.93 -9.39
N THR A 89 7.38 -3.86 -9.18
CA THR A 89 7.83 -2.69 -8.42
C THR A 89 8.00 -3.03 -6.94
N PHE A 90 7.04 -3.72 -6.33
CA PHE A 90 7.12 -4.11 -4.91
C PHE A 90 8.34 -5.00 -4.62
N ARG A 91 8.63 -5.97 -5.50
CA ARG A 91 9.81 -6.83 -5.37
C ARG A 91 11.14 -6.09 -5.39
N LYS A 92 11.23 -4.92 -6.04
CA LYS A 92 12.45 -4.09 -6.06
C LYS A 92 12.64 -3.28 -4.78
N SER A 93 11.57 -3.02 -4.03
CA SER A 93 11.62 -2.24 -2.79
C SER A 93 11.91 -3.08 -1.55
N THR A 94 11.85 -4.41 -1.66
CA THR A 94 12.11 -5.38 -0.57
C THR A 94 13.51 -6.01 -0.67
N GLN A 95 14.33 -5.61 -1.65
CA GLN A 95 15.68 -6.12 -1.88
C GLN A 95 16.73 -5.05 -1.64
#